data_AF-A0A1I2J6C6-F1
#
_entry.id   AF-A0A1I2J6C6-F1
#
_cell.length_a   1.000
_cell.length_b   1.000
_cell.length_c   1.000
_cell.angle_alpha   90.00
_cell.angle_beta   90.00
_cell.angle_gamma   90.00
#
_symmetry.space_group_name_H-M   'P 1'
#
loop_
_entity.id
_entity.type
_entity.pdbx_description
1 polymer ?
#
loop_
_entity_poly.entity_id
_entity_poly.type
_entity_poly.pdbx_seq_one_letter_code
_entity_poly.pdbx_strand_id
1 'polypeptide(L)'
;MKIPDQIVIPITVMARFFYTFREDYSQIKDAMYLHGLTTKRLILNPLKLFEYRTVPLLMCLTRTADEVAISALTRGMEIGVKRSSISTSKIKEIDYIFFLIMFLLIGFYIRGKYA
;
A
#
# COMPACT_ATOMS: atom_id res chain seq x y z
N MET A 1 19.72 11.06 -2.74
CA MET A 1 18.66 11.68 -3.57
C MET A 1 17.45 11.92 -2.69
N LYS A 2 16.96 13.15 -2.56
CA LYS A 2 15.70 13.42 -1.86
C LYS A 2 14.56 13.18 -2.85
N ILE A 3 13.82 12.08 -2.66
CA ILE A 3 12.57 11.89 -3.37
C ILE A 3 11.62 13.00 -2.88
N PRO A 4 10.91 13.72 -3.77
CA PRO A 4 10.02 14.78 -3.36
C PRO A 4 8.89 14.23 -2.48
N ASP A 5 8.62 14.91 -1.37
CA ASP A 5 7.61 14.50 -0.38
C ASP A 5 6.19 14.42 -0.98
N GLN A 6 5.95 15.19 -2.04
CA GLN A 6 4.73 15.12 -2.87
C GLN A 6 4.43 13.72 -3.40
N ILE A 7 5.46 12.87 -3.53
CA ILE A 7 5.33 11.49 -4.03
C ILE A 7 5.35 10.50 -2.87
N VAL A 8 6.24 10.69 -1.89
CA VAL A 8 6.42 9.75 -0.78
C VAL A 8 5.18 9.68 0.12
N ILE A 9 4.54 10.81 0.40
CA ILE A 9 3.35 10.88 1.26
C ILE A 9 2.19 10.08 0.65
N PRO A 10 1.72 10.37 -0.57
CA PRO A 10 0.61 9.61 -1.15
C PRO A 10 0.97 8.15 -1.36
N ILE A 11 2.20 7.79 -1.72
CA ILE A 11 2.62 6.38 -1.84
C ILE A 11 2.50 5.65 -0.49
N THR A 12 2.98 6.27 0.59
CA THR A 12 2.92 5.66 1.94
C THR A 12 1.48 5.50 2.41
N VAL A 13 0.64 6.50 2.16
CA VAL A 13 -0.79 6.45 2.47
C VAL A 13 -1.47 5.35 1.64
N MET A 14 -1.23 5.29 0.33
CA MET A 14 -1.79 4.27 -0.57
C MET A 14 -1.36 2.86 -0.17
N ALA A 15 -0.11 2.66 0.23
CA ALA A 15 0.37 1.37 0.73
C ALA A 15 -0.39 0.91 1.99
N ARG A 16 -0.65 1.83 2.94
CA ARG A 16 -1.49 1.53 4.11
C ARG A 16 -2.94 1.26 3.70
N PHE A 17 -3.49 2.05 2.78
CA PHE A 17 -4.86 1.92 2.28
C PHE A 17 -5.13 0.62 1.55
N PHE A 18 -4.13 0.07 0.86
CA PHE A 18 -4.27 -1.20 0.14
C PHE A 18 -4.69 -2.35 1.07
N TYR A 19 -4.22 -2.33 2.32
CA TYR A 19 -4.63 -3.32 3.32
C TYR A 19 -6.11 -3.18 3.68
N THR A 20 -6.59 -1.95 3.91
CA THR A 20 -8.01 -1.68 4.19
C THR A 20 -8.89 -1.99 2.98
N PHE A 21 -8.43 -1.68 1.76
CA PHE A 21 -9.15 -2.01 0.52
C PHE A 21 -9.42 -3.52 0.39
N ARG A 22 -8.47 -4.35 0.81
CA ARG A 22 -8.64 -5.81 0.80
C ARG A 22 -9.77 -6.26 1.74
N GLU A 23 -9.89 -5.63 2.91
CA GLU A 23 -10.98 -5.91 3.85
C GLU A 23 -12.32 -5.47 3.27
N ASP A 24 -12.42 -4.25 2.74
CA ASP A 24 -13.65 -3.74 2.12
C ASP A 24 -14.10 -4.60 0.95
N TYR A 25 -13.15 -5.09 0.15
CA TYR A 25 -13.45 -6.03 -0.93
C TYR A 25 -14.05 -7.35 -0.41
N SER A 26 -13.53 -7.88 0.70
CA SER A 26 -14.10 -9.08 1.32
C SER A 26 -15.50 -8.81 1.86
N GLN A 27 -15.70 -7.69 2.56
CA GLN A 27 -17.00 -7.32 3.12
C GLN A 27 -18.07 -7.16 2.03
N ILE A 28 -17.74 -6.51 0.91
CA ILE A 28 -18.67 -6.35 -0.21
C ILE A 28 -18.98 -7.69 -0.87
N LYS A 29 -17.99 -8.57 -1.01
CA LYS A 29 -18.20 -9.94 -1.51
C LYS A 29 -19.11 -10.74 -0.58
N ASP A 30 -18.94 -10.62 0.74
CA ASP A 30 -19.74 -11.34 1.73
C ASP A 30 -21.18 -10.78 1.80
N ALA A 31 -21.36 -9.46 1.70
CA ALA A 31 -22.69 -8.82 1.60
C ALA A 31 -23.44 -9.26 0.33
N MET A 32 -22.73 -9.39 -0.79
CA MET A 32 -23.28 -9.89 -2.05
C MET A 32 -23.74 -11.35 -1.91
N TYR A 33 -22.98 -12.17 -1.18
CA TYR A 33 -23.37 -13.55 -0.87
C TYR A 33 -24.64 -13.62 0.00
N LEU A 34 -24.75 -12.74 1.02
CA LEU A 34 -25.93 -12.65 1.90
C LEU A 34 -27.21 -12.21 1.17
N HIS A 35 -27.09 -11.38 0.14
CA HIS A 35 -28.21 -10.99 -0.75
C HIS A 35 -28.62 -12.09 -1.75
N GLY A 36 -28.15 -13.33 -1.59
CA GLY A 36 -28.57 -14.47 -2.41
C GLY A 36 -27.97 -14.50 -3.82
N LEU A 37 -27.00 -13.63 -4.11
CA LEU A 37 -26.23 -13.67 -5.35
C LEU A 37 -25.22 -14.83 -5.27
N THR A 38 -25.71 -16.03 -5.60
CA THR A 38 -24.89 -17.24 -5.70
C THR A 38 -23.82 -17.06 -6.78
N THR A 39 -22.57 -17.38 -6.47
CA THR A 39 -21.41 -17.33 -7.39
C THR A 39 -21.70 -17.94 -8.76
N LYS A 40 -22.53 -19.00 -8.83
CA LYS A 40 -22.96 -19.64 -10.08
C LYS A 40 -23.83 -18.76 -11.00
N ARG A 41 -24.78 -17.98 -10.48
CA ARG A 41 -25.60 -17.02 -11.29
C ARG A 41 -24.80 -15.77 -11.66
N LEU A 42 -23.85 -15.41 -10.81
CA LEU A 42 -22.97 -14.26 -10.96
C LEU A 42 -21.95 -14.47 -12.10
N ILE A 43 -21.45 -15.69 -12.26
CA ILE A 43 -20.61 -16.12 -13.40
C ILE A 43 -21.41 -16.15 -14.71
N LEU A 44 -22.71 -16.50 -14.65
CA LEU A 44 -23.58 -16.54 -15.84
C LEU A 44 -23.82 -15.14 -16.44
N ASN A 45 -23.76 -14.07 -15.64
CA ASN A 45 -23.99 -12.70 -16.07
C ASN A 45 -22.87 -11.76 -15.55
N PRO A 46 -21.68 -11.78 -16.16
CA PRO A 46 -20.52 -11.01 -15.72
C PRO A 46 -20.75 -9.48 -15.75
N LEU A 47 -21.65 -8.99 -16.61
CA LEU A 47 -22.03 -7.58 -16.67
C LEU A 47 -22.73 -7.10 -15.39
N LYS A 48 -23.71 -7.87 -14.89
CA LYS A 48 -24.38 -7.56 -13.62
C LYS A 48 -23.42 -7.71 -12.44
N LEU A 49 -22.55 -8.71 -12.46
CA LEU A 49 -21.49 -8.84 -11.45
C LEU A 49 -20.64 -7.57 -11.35
N PHE A 50 -20.26 -7.00 -12.50
CA PHE A 50 -19.43 -5.79 -12.54
C PHE A 50 -20.20 -4.61 -11.93
N GLU A 51 -21.42 -4.34 -12.41
CA GLU A 51 -22.24 -3.23 -11.91
C GLU A 51 -22.49 -3.32 -10.40
N TYR A 52 -22.88 -4.48 -9.87
CA TYR A 52 -23.15 -4.68 -8.44
C TYR A 52 -21.89 -4.78 -7.56
N ARG A 53 -20.70 -5.01 -8.13
CA ARG A 53 -19.44 -5.07 -7.37
C ARG A 53 -18.67 -3.76 -7.46
N THR A 54 -18.45 -3.26 -8.66
CA THR A 54 -17.56 -2.12 -8.90
C THR A 54 -18.19 -0.81 -8.49
N VAL A 55 -19.49 -0.60 -8.71
CA VAL A 55 -20.17 0.65 -8.30
C VAL A 55 -20.09 0.87 -6.78
N PRO A 56 -20.51 -0.07 -5.91
CA PRO A 56 -20.39 0.13 -4.47
C PRO A 56 -18.94 0.19 -3.99
N LEU A 57 -18.02 -0.61 -4.58
CA LEU A 57 -16.59 -0.51 -4.27
C LEU A 57 -16.04 0.88 -4.58
N LEU A 58 -16.36 1.43 -5.75
CA LEU A 58 -15.90 2.74 -6.16
C LEU A 58 -16.43 3.82 -5.22
N MET A 59 -17.71 3.73 -4.84
CA MET A 59 -18.33 4.68 -3.93
C MET A 59 -17.70 4.66 -2.52
N CYS A 60 -17.41 3.47 -1.99
CA CYS A 60 -16.66 3.32 -0.74
C CYS A 60 -15.26 3.92 -0.87
N LEU A 61 -14.53 3.56 -1.93
CA LEU A 61 -13.18 4.06 -2.19
C LEU A 61 -13.12 5.59 -2.27
N THR A 62 -14.02 6.21 -3.02
CA THR A 62 -14.07 7.68 -3.16
C THR A 62 -14.33 8.34 -1.82
N ARG A 63 -15.26 7.79 -1.03
CA ARG A 63 -15.57 8.33 0.29
C ARG A 63 -14.38 8.26 1.24
N THR A 64 -13.68 7.12 1.29
CA THR A 64 -12.51 6.99 2.18
C THR A 64 -11.34 7.86 1.70
N ALA A 65 -11.19 8.06 0.39
CA ALA A 65 -10.21 9.00 -0.16
C ALA A 65 -10.50 10.44 0.29
N ASP A 66 -11.76 10.87 0.24
CA ASP A 66 -12.19 12.19 0.72
C ASP A 66 -11.97 12.34 2.22
N GLU A 67 -12.34 11.34 3.03
CA GLU A 67 -12.12 11.36 4.48
C GLU A 67 -10.63 11.53 4.83
N VAL A 68 -9.74 10.89 4.09
CA VAL A 68 -8.29 11.04 4.30
C VAL A 68 -7.74 12.34 3.75
N ALA A 69 -8.26 12.85 2.64
CA ALA A 69 -7.93 14.19 2.16
C ALA A 69 -8.32 15.25 3.22
N ILE A 70 -9.54 15.16 3.76
CA ILE A 70 -10.02 16.06 4.82
C ILE A 70 -9.16 15.90 6.09
N SER A 71 -8.84 14.68 6.50
CA SER A 71 -7.97 14.43 7.67
C SER A 71 -6.56 15.00 7.47
N ALA A 72 -6.03 14.93 6.25
CA ALA A 72 -4.74 15.51 5.91
C ALA A 72 -4.78 17.05 5.94
N LEU A 73 -5.80 17.65 5.30
CA LEU A 73 -5.98 19.10 5.25
C LEU A 73 -6.19 19.68 6.65
N THR A 74 -7.02 19.06 7.49
CA THR A 74 -7.26 19.49 8.89
C THR A 74 -6.04 19.38 9.78
N ARG A 75 -5.11 18.45 9.50
CA ARG A 75 -3.81 18.33 10.18
C ARG A 75 -2.75 19.31 9.65
N GLY A 76 -3.13 20.25 8.77
CA GLY A 76 -2.20 21.24 8.19
C GLY A 76 -1.15 20.60 7.29
N MET A 77 -1.54 19.56 6.54
CA MET A 77 -0.63 18.85 5.63
C MET A 77 -0.30 19.72 4.40
N GLU A 78 0.46 20.79 4.59
CA GLU A 78 0.93 21.68 3.53
C GLU A 78 2.16 21.11 2.81
N ILE A 79 2.24 21.35 1.51
CA ILE A 79 3.33 20.96 0.62
C ILE A 79 4.31 22.13 0.54
N GLY A 80 5.57 21.93 0.95
CA GLY A 80 6.63 22.95 0.82
C GLY A 80 7.16 23.55 2.13
N VAL A 81 6.58 23.21 3.28
CA VAL A 81 7.10 23.61 4.60
C VAL A 81 8.06 22.53 5.13
N LYS A 82 9.18 22.92 5.75
CA LYS A 82 10.15 22.00 6.39
C LYS A 82 9.43 21.14 7.44
N ARG A 83 9.08 19.91 7.08
CA ARG A 83 8.52 18.92 8.01
C ARG A 83 9.65 18.39 8.90
N SER A 84 9.38 18.25 10.20
CA SER A 84 10.13 17.35 11.06
C SER A 84 9.80 15.92 10.63
N SER A 85 10.79 15.20 10.10
CA SER A 85 10.63 13.78 9.83
C SER A 85 10.42 13.03 11.15
N ILE A 86 9.24 12.46 11.37
CA ILE A 86 8.97 11.59 12.52
C ILE A 86 9.78 10.28 12.41
N SER A 87 10.07 9.85 11.18
CA SER A 87 10.92 8.69 10.93
C SER A 87 12.37 9.15 10.77
N THR A 88 13.10 9.18 11.88
CA THR A 88 14.56 9.21 11.81
C THR A 88 15.01 7.81 11.39
N SER A 89 15.32 7.63 10.11
CA SER A 89 16.05 6.45 9.64
C SER A 89 17.43 6.47 10.26
N LYS A 90 17.57 5.90 11.46
CA LYS A 90 18.85 5.65 12.09
C LYS A 90 19.36 4.33 11.54
N ILE A 91 20.63 4.33 11.10
CA ILE A 91 21.35 3.10 10.77
C ILE A 91 21.28 2.22 12.01
N LYS A 92 20.75 1.01 11.82
CA LYS A 92 20.61 0.04 12.90
C LYS A 92 21.82 -0.89 12.84
N GLU A 93 22.29 -1.40 13.98
CA GLU A 93 23.43 -2.34 14.03
C GLU A 93 23.27 -3.56 13.09
N ILE A 94 22.02 -3.90 12.76
CA ILE A 94 21.67 -4.94 11.78
C ILE A 94 22.21 -4.61 10.38
N ASP A 95 22.21 -3.34 9.97
CA ASP A 95 22.73 -2.93 8.66
C ASP A 95 24.23 -3.23 8.56
N TYR A 96 24.98 -3.09 9.66
CA TYR A 96 26.42 -3.38 9.69
C TYR A 96 26.72 -4.87 9.53
N ILE A 97 25.90 -5.73 10.15
CA ILE A 97 26.00 -7.19 10.01
C ILE A 97 25.72 -7.62 8.56
N PHE A 98 24.69 -7.04 7.93
CA PHE A 98 24.40 -7.31 6.52
C PHE A 98 25.52 -6.86 5.58
N PHE A 99 26.11 -5.68 5.82
CA PHE A 99 27.26 -5.22 5.05
C PHE A 99 28.47 -6.15 5.20
N LEU A 100 28.73 -6.66 6.40
CA LEU A 100 29.84 -7.57 6.66
C LEU A 100 29.65 -8.93 5.96
N ILE A 101 28.43 -9.48 6.00
CA ILE A 101 28.07 -10.72 5.28
C ILE A 101 28.24 -10.52 3.77
N MET A 102 27.78 -9.39 3.23
CA MET A 102 27.92 -9.07 1.81
C MET A 102 29.40 -9.04 1.39
N PHE A 103 30.25 -8.41 2.19
CA PHE A 103 31.70 -8.32 1.92
C PHE A 103 32.38 -9.69 1.96
N LEU A 104 32.00 -10.54 2.93
CA LEU A 104 32.51 -11.92 3.03
C LEU A 104 32.13 -12.77 1.82
N LEU A 105 30.87 -12.68 1.36
CA LEU A 105 30.40 -13.40 0.17
C LEU A 105 31.14 -12.96 -1.09
N ILE A 106 31.35 -11.66 -1.27
CA ILE A 106 32.12 -11.11 -2.40
C ILE A 106 33.58 -11.57 -2.33
N GLY A 107 34.20 -11.51 -1.15
CA GLY A 107 35.56 -11.98 -0.94
C GLY A 107 35.72 -13.47 -1.24
N PHE A 108 34.77 -14.30 -0.81
CA PHE A 108 34.75 -15.73 -1.10
C PHE A 108 34.55 -16.01 -2.59
N TYR A 109 33.67 -15.25 -3.25
CA TYR A 109 33.44 -15.37 -4.70
C TYR A 109 34.69 -15.01 -5.51
N ILE A 110 35.38 -13.92 -5.15
CA ILE A 110 36.62 -13.51 -5.83
C ILE A 110 37.72 -14.54 -5.57
N ARG A 111 37.87 -15.02 -4.33
CA ARG A 111 38.88 -16.02 -3.98
C ARG A 111 38.62 -17.38 -4.63
N GLY A 112 37.36 -17.75 -4.87
CA GLY A 112 36.99 -18.95 -5.62
C GLY A 112 37.09 -18.81 -7.14
N LYS A 113 37.10 -17.58 -7.67
CA LYS A 113 37.28 -17.31 -9.12
C LYS A 113 38.75 -17.17 -9.53
N TYR A 114 39.63 -16.83 -8.57
CA TYR A 114 41.08 -16.67 -8.77
C TYR A 114 41.92 -17.79 -8.12
N ALA A 115 41.29 -18.87 -7.65
CA ALA A 115 41.94 -20.09 -7.18
C ALA A 115 41.83 -21.21 -8.22
#